data_AF-A0A7S4IN78-F1
#
_entry.id   AF-A0A7S4IN78-F1
#
_cell.length_a   1.000
_cell.length_b   1.000
_cell.length_c   1.000
_cell.angle_alpha   90.00
_cell.angle_beta   90.00
_cell.angle_gamma   90.00
#
_symmetry.space_group_name_H-M   'P 1'
#
loop_
_entity.id
_entity.type
_entity.pdbx_description
1 polymer ?
#
loop_
_entity_poly.entity_id
_entity_poly.type
_entity_poly.pdbx_seq_one_letter_code
_entity_poly.pdbx_strand_id
1 'polypeptide(L)'
;GQYFDSGGICQPCDDTCDTCDGPDTNDCLSCASGDYLEGNGTCQPCDTNCATCSGTHTTCLSCSSPLPHFNANTCVACPGGMYDDGANACQPCENTCDTCDGPSANDCLSCTGPLSLDVNECVNPCPDGTFDDGANVCQSCDSNCATCSGASTTCLSCSS
;
A
#
# COMPACT_ATOMS: atom_id res chain seq x y z
N GLY A 1 -11.42 -29.08 9.00
CA GLY A 1 -12.00 -29.44 10.31
C GLY A 1 -12.40 -30.90 10.34
N GLN A 2 -13.23 -31.31 11.31
CA GLN A 2 -13.86 -32.65 11.35
C GLN A 2 -15.33 -32.54 11.79
N TYR A 3 -16.17 -33.46 11.31
CA TYR A 3 -17.57 -33.60 11.72
C TYR A 3 -17.86 -35.02 12.22
N PHE A 4 -18.96 -35.19 12.98
CA PHE A 4 -19.42 -36.50 13.44
C PHE A 4 -20.38 -37.12 12.42
N ASP A 5 -20.04 -38.31 11.91
CA ASP A 5 -20.96 -39.08 11.08
C ASP A 5 -22.05 -39.79 11.90
N SER A 6 -23.03 -40.39 11.22
CA SER A 6 -24.14 -41.12 11.85
C SER A 6 -23.69 -42.39 12.61
N GLY A 7 -22.46 -42.86 12.37
CA GLY A 7 -21.81 -43.94 13.11
C GLY A 7 -21.07 -43.47 14.37
N GLY A 8 -21.04 -42.17 14.64
CA GLY A 8 -20.31 -41.59 15.77
C GLY A 8 -18.79 -41.52 15.54
N ILE A 9 -18.35 -41.57 14.28
CA ILE A 9 -16.94 -41.50 13.90
C ILE A 9 -16.64 -40.09 13.38
N CYS A 10 -15.48 -39.55 13.74
CA CYS A 10 -15.01 -38.26 13.21
C CYS A 10 -14.48 -38.44 11.78
N GLN A 11 -15.06 -37.72 10.84
CA GLN A 11 -14.61 -37.65 9.45
C GLN A 11 -14.04 -36.26 9.14
N PRO A 12 -13.05 -36.15 8.24
CA PRO A 12 -12.56 -34.84 7.79
C PRO A 12 -13.65 -34.10 7.02
N CYS A 13 -13.61 -32.77 7.10
CA CYS A 13 -14.36 -31.93 6.18
C CYS A 13 -13.79 -32.01 4.76
N ASP A 14 -14.56 -31.57 3.77
CA ASP A 14 -14.01 -31.21 2.47
C ASP A 14 -12.89 -30.15 2.62
N ASP A 15 -11.89 -30.21 1.75
CA ASP A 15 -10.72 -29.33 1.78
C ASP A 15 -11.09 -27.85 1.59
N THR A 16 -12.27 -27.54 1.02
CA THR A 16 -12.76 -26.16 0.90
C THR A 16 -13.29 -25.59 2.22
N CYS A 17 -13.57 -26.44 3.22
CA CYS A 17 -14.13 -26.01 4.50
C CYS A 17 -13.07 -26.01 5.62
N ASP A 18 -13.04 -24.95 6.42
CA ASP A 18 -12.28 -24.95 7.67
C ASP A 18 -13.00 -25.75 8.76
N THR A 19 -14.32 -25.60 8.89
CA THR A 19 -15.19 -26.46 9.70
C THR A 19 -16.46 -26.81 8.92
N CYS A 20 -17.11 -27.92 9.27
CA CYS A 20 -18.25 -28.47 8.54
C CYS A 20 -19.18 -29.28 9.47
N ASP A 21 -20.41 -29.52 9.02
CA ASP A 21 -21.34 -30.48 9.63
C ASP A 21 -21.63 -31.71 8.75
N GLY A 22 -20.98 -31.80 7.59
CA GLY A 22 -21.10 -32.90 6.65
C GLY A 22 -19.89 -33.01 5.70
N PRO A 23 -19.90 -34.02 4.82
CA PRO A 23 -18.77 -34.32 3.94
C PRO A 23 -18.72 -33.44 2.69
N ASP A 24 -19.81 -32.79 2.29
CA ASP A 24 -19.91 -32.15 0.99
C ASP A 24 -19.36 -30.71 1.01
N THR A 25 -19.01 -30.17 -0.15
CA THR A 25 -18.47 -28.80 -0.31
C THR A 25 -19.43 -27.69 0.12
N ASN A 26 -20.70 -28.03 0.36
CA ASN A 26 -21.76 -27.11 0.80
C ASN A 26 -22.22 -27.37 2.25
N ASP A 27 -21.49 -28.21 2.99
CA ASP A 27 -21.72 -28.46 4.41
C ASP A 27 -20.74 -27.65 5.29
N CYS A 28 -20.17 -26.56 4.76
CA CYS A 28 -19.23 -25.74 5.50
C CYS A 28 -19.94 -24.90 6.57
N LEU A 29 -19.32 -24.82 7.76
CA LEU A 29 -19.70 -23.92 8.86
C LEU A 29 -18.72 -22.75 9.01
N SER A 30 -17.48 -22.93 8.56
CA SER A 30 -16.48 -21.86 8.41
C SER A 30 -15.60 -22.15 7.20
N CYS A 31 -15.06 -21.07 6.64
CA CYS A 31 -14.17 -21.11 5.50
C CYS A 31 -12.75 -20.76 5.91
N ALA A 32 -11.78 -21.16 5.09
CA ALA A 32 -10.40 -20.76 5.25
C ALA A 32 -10.26 -19.23 5.11
N SER A 33 -9.19 -18.67 5.69
CA SER A 33 -8.86 -17.25 5.52
C SER A 33 -8.72 -16.90 4.04
N GLY A 34 -9.41 -15.85 3.59
CA GLY A 34 -9.47 -15.45 2.18
C GLY A 34 -10.78 -15.83 1.49
N ASP A 35 -11.61 -16.65 2.14
CA ASP A 35 -12.93 -17.05 1.65
C ASP A 35 -14.02 -16.61 2.64
N TYR A 36 -15.25 -16.43 2.16
CA TYR A 36 -16.43 -16.19 2.97
C TYR A 36 -17.44 -17.33 2.80
N LEU A 37 -18.21 -17.57 3.86
CA LEU A 37 -19.30 -18.54 3.85
C LEU A 37 -20.53 -17.92 3.17
N GLU A 38 -20.96 -18.54 2.08
CA GLU A 38 -22.19 -18.18 1.38
C GLU A 38 -23.41 -18.88 2.03
N GLY A 39 -24.61 -18.32 1.86
CA GLY A 39 -25.82 -18.83 2.50
C GLY A 39 -26.26 -20.24 2.09
N ASN A 40 -25.63 -20.83 1.08
CA ASN A 40 -25.81 -22.22 0.66
C ASN A 40 -24.83 -23.20 1.34
N GLY A 41 -23.99 -22.72 2.27
CA GLY A 41 -22.99 -23.53 2.98
C GLY A 41 -21.70 -23.76 2.20
N THR A 42 -21.49 -23.08 1.06
CA THR A 42 -20.24 -23.15 0.29
C THR A 42 -19.30 -21.99 0.65
N CYS A 43 -18.00 -22.23 0.47
CA CYS A 43 -16.97 -21.21 0.62
C CYS A 43 -16.65 -20.57 -0.75
N GLN A 44 -16.65 -19.25 -0.79
CA GLN A 44 -16.33 -18.47 -1.99
C GLN A 44 -15.20 -17.48 -1.70
N PRO A 45 -14.29 -17.25 -2.65
CA PRO A 45 -13.16 -16.34 -2.44
C PRO A 45 -13.62 -14.89 -2.30
N CYS A 46 -12.87 -14.13 -1.50
CA CYS A 46 -12.99 -12.68 -1.43
C CYS A 46 -12.52 -12.00 -2.72
N ASP A 47 -12.95 -10.76 -2.94
CA ASP A 47 -12.49 -9.96 -4.07
C ASP A 47 -10.98 -9.69 -4.01
N THR A 48 -10.44 -9.31 -5.17
CA THR A 48 -9.03 -8.95 -5.33
C THR A 48 -8.66 -7.82 -4.35
N ASN A 49 -7.50 -7.95 -3.71
CA ASN A 49 -6.96 -7.06 -2.66
C ASN A 49 -7.65 -7.17 -1.29
N CYS A 50 -8.63 -8.06 -1.12
CA CYS A 50 -9.22 -8.35 0.19
C CYS A 50 -8.58 -9.61 0.75
N ALA A 51 -7.87 -9.45 1.87
CA ALA A 51 -7.27 -10.57 2.57
C ALA A 51 -8.34 -11.37 3.34
N THR A 52 -9.40 -10.70 3.81
CA THR A 52 -10.60 -11.33 4.38
C THR A 52 -11.84 -10.50 4.06
N CYS A 53 -13.00 -11.16 3.99
CA CYS A 53 -14.29 -10.54 3.72
C CYS A 53 -15.41 -11.29 4.48
N SER A 54 -16.60 -10.68 4.57
CA SER A 54 -17.75 -11.31 5.22
C SER A 54 -19.07 -10.83 4.63
N GLY A 55 -20.05 -11.72 4.56
CA GLY A 55 -21.37 -11.46 3.98
C GLY A 55 -21.37 -11.44 2.44
N THR A 56 -20.43 -10.73 1.83
CA THR A 56 -20.21 -10.71 0.37
C THR A 56 -18.71 -10.70 0.06
N HIS A 57 -18.34 -11.16 -1.14
CA HIS A 57 -16.95 -11.10 -1.64
C HIS A 57 -16.37 -9.67 -1.66
N THR A 58 -17.23 -8.64 -1.79
CA THR A 58 -16.86 -7.20 -1.81
C THR A 58 -16.76 -6.55 -0.44
N THR A 59 -17.32 -7.14 0.62
CA THR A 59 -17.37 -6.52 1.95
C THR A 59 -16.14 -6.94 2.73
N CYS A 60 -15.05 -6.20 2.52
CA CYS A 60 -13.76 -6.58 3.05
C CYS A 60 -13.68 -6.28 4.56
N LEU A 61 -12.87 -7.06 5.26
CA LEU A 61 -12.55 -6.90 6.68
C LEU A 61 -11.05 -6.65 6.89
N SER A 62 -10.22 -7.11 5.96
CA SER A 62 -8.79 -6.79 5.88
C SER A 62 -8.34 -6.78 4.42
N CYS A 63 -7.21 -6.12 4.17
CA CYS A 63 -6.70 -5.88 2.83
C CYS A 63 -5.35 -6.56 2.59
N SER A 64 -5.04 -6.79 1.32
CA SER A 64 -3.76 -7.27 0.84
C SER A 64 -3.18 -6.31 -0.20
N SER A 65 -1.87 -6.39 -0.41
CA SER A 65 -1.18 -5.65 -1.48
C SER A 65 -1.78 -6.01 -2.85
N PRO A 66 -1.90 -5.05 -3.80
CA PRO A 66 -1.41 -3.66 -3.79
C PRO A 66 -2.29 -2.58 -3.11
N LEU A 67 -3.36 -2.95 -2.41
CA LEU A 67 -4.25 -1.97 -1.74
C LEU A 67 -4.38 -2.26 -0.25
N PRO A 68 -3.29 -2.23 0.54
CA PRO A 68 -3.29 -2.72 1.91
C PRO A 68 -4.03 -1.80 2.91
N HIS A 69 -4.50 -0.62 2.49
CA HIS A 69 -5.20 0.30 3.38
C HIS A 69 -6.71 0.01 3.43
N PHE A 70 -7.20 -0.30 4.63
CA PHE A 70 -8.63 -0.53 4.87
C PHE A 70 -9.38 0.79 5.10
N ASN A 71 -10.42 1.04 4.30
CA ASN A 71 -11.32 2.18 4.47
C ASN A 71 -12.79 1.75 4.27
N ALA A 72 -13.57 1.74 5.36
CA ALA A 72 -15.01 1.51 5.33
C ALA A 72 -15.44 0.32 4.44
N ASN A 73 -14.88 -0.86 4.71
CA ASN A 73 -15.12 -2.12 3.98
C ASN A 73 -14.54 -2.20 2.57
N THR A 74 -13.73 -1.23 2.15
CA THR A 74 -13.02 -1.23 0.88
C THR A 74 -11.51 -1.17 1.09
N CYS A 75 -10.77 -1.75 0.16
CA CYS A 75 -9.32 -1.71 0.13
C CYS A 75 -8.85 -0.65 -0.86
N VAL A 76 -7.98 0.24 -0.39
CA VAL A 76 -7.48 1.40 -1.15
C VAL A 76 -5.96 1.48 -1.06
N ALA A 77 -5.36 2.33 -1.91
CA ALA A 77 -3.93 2.59 -1.86
C ALA A 77 -3.56 3.28 -0.54
N CYS A 78 -2.27 3.20 -0.17
CA CYS A 78 -1.79 3.88 1.02
C CYS A 78 -2.01 5.40 0.91
N PRO A 79 -2.49 6.05 1.98
CA PRO A 79 -2.62 7.50 2.01
C PRO A 79 -1.23 8.17 1.97
N GLY A 80 -1.21 9.49 1.70
CA GLY A 80 0.01 10.29 1.80
C GLY A 80 0.72 10.12 3.15
N GLY A 81 2.04 10.19 3.13
CA GLY A 81 2.93 9.88 4.25
C GLY A 81 3.11 8.38 4.52
N MET A 82 2.55 7.50 3.68
CA MET A 82 2.70 6.06 3.78
C MET A 82 2.92 5.40 2.41
N TYR A 83 3.52 4.21 2.40
CA TYR A 83 3.77 3.41 1.21
C TYR A 83 3.42 1.93 1.44
N ASP A 84 3.28 1.17 0.36
CA ASP A 84 3.09 -0.29 0.37
C ASP A 84 4.45 -0.97 0.14
N ASP A 85 4.94 -1.71 1.13
CA ASP A 85 6.18 -2.51 1.06
C ASP A 85 5.92 -3.95 0.58
N GLY A 86 4.70 -4.25 0.12
CA GLY A 86 4.23 -5.59 -0.22
C GLY A 86 3.68 -6.37 0.97
N ALA A 87 3.70 -5.79 2.18
CA ALA A 87 2.98 -6.34 3.32
C ALA A 87 1.48 -6.01 3.26
N ASN A 88 0.70 -6.66 4.13
CA ASN A 88 -0.73 -6.39 4.26
C ASN A 88 -1.03 -5.13 5.10
N ALA A 89 -0.11 -4.17 5.16
CA ALA A 89 -0.24 -2.93 5.91
C ALA A 89 0.67 -1.82 5.36
N CYS A 90 0.16 -0.60 5.31
CA CYS A 90 0.95 0.57 4.91
C CYS A 90 2.05 0.88 5.93
N GLN A 91 3.23 1.24 5.43
CA GLN A 91 4.38 1.66 6.24
C GLN A 91 4.57 3.17 6.14
N PRO A 92 5.02 3.84 7.22
CA PRO A 92 5.26 5.29 7.18
C PRO A 92 6.47 5.63 6.31
N CYS A 93 6.38 6.74 5.59
CA CYS A 93 7.53 7.35 4.92
C CYS A 93 8.55 7.90 5.92
N GLU A 94 9.75 8.24 5.43
CA GLU A 94 10.65 9.11 6.18
C GLU A 94 10.02 10.46 6.47
N ASN A 95 10.43 11.07 7.58
CA ASN A 95 9.77 12.24 8.14
C ASN A 95 9.83 13.51 7.28
N THR A 96 10.74 13.56 6.30
CA THR A 96 10.88 14.66 5.34
C THR A 96 9.99 14.49 4.12
N CYS A 97 9.58 13.25 3.80
CA CYS A 97 8.73 12.96 2.64
C CYS A 97 7.24 13.20 2.98
N ASP A 98 6.54 13.88 2.07
CA ASP A 98 5.07 13.96 2.11
C ASP A 98 4.43 12.74 1.39
N THR A 99 5.11 12.21 0.37
CA THR A 99 4.83 10.92 -0.25
C THR A 99 6.13 10.20 -0.56
N CYS A 100 6.12 8.87 -0.56
CA CYS A 100 7.30 8.03 -0.79
C CYS A 100 6.90 6.69 -1.44
N ASP A 101 7.88 5.97 -1.97
CA ASP A 101 7.75 4.58 -2.43
C ASP A 101 8.64 3.59 -1.63
N GLY A 102 9.24 4.06 -0.55
CA GLY A 102 10.13 3.26 0.29
C GLY A 102 10.45 3.91 1.64
N PRO A 103 11.20 3.20 2.50
CA PRO A 103 11.49 3.59 3.87
C PRO A 103 12.60 4.62 4.01
N SER A 104 13.31 4.98 2.95
CA SER A 104 14.57 5.75 3.04
C SER A 104 14.36 7.21 2.68
N ALA A 105 15.30 8.06 3.11
CA ALA A 105 15.27 9.49 2.77
C ALA A 105 15.41 9.77 1.27
N ASN A 106 15.87 8.76 0.51
CA ASN A 106 16.03 8.76 -0.95
C ASN A 106 14.89 8.03 -1.68
N ASP A 107 13.79 7.72 -0.98
CA ASP A 107 12.59 7.12 -1.55
C ASP A 107 11.43 8.15 -1.56
N CYS A 108 11.72 9.44 -1.39
CA CYS A 108 10.69 10.48 -1.44
C CYS A 108 10.21 10.69 -2.88
N LEU A 109 8.89 10.88 -3.02
CA LEU A 109 8.21 11.30 -4.24
C LEU A 109 7.67 12.74 -4.15
N SER A 110 7.46 13.23 -2.92
CA SER A 110 7.19 14.63 -2.62
C SER A 110 7.69 14.96 -1.22
N CYS A 111 7.89 16.25 -0.94
CA CYS A 111 8.45 16.73 0.31
C CYS A 111 7.44 17.46 1.18
N THR A 112 7.60 17.30 2.49
CA THR A 112 6.92 18.18 3.44
C THR A 112 7.46 19.60 3.31
N GLY A 113 6.57 20.60 3.22
CA GLY A 113 7.01 22.00 3.14
C GLY A 113 7.76 22.42 4.42
N PRO A 114 8.89 23.16 4.35
CA PRO A 114 9.41 23.97 3.24
C PRO A 114 10.59 23.32 2.47
N LEU A 115 10.64 21.99 2.36
CA LEU A 115 11.70 21.28 1.65
C LEU A 115 11.41 21.22 0.14
N SER A 116 12.46 21.05 -0.67
CA SER A 116 12.37 20.82 -2.10
C SER A 116 12.85 19.43 -2.46
N LEU A 117 12.17 18.79 -3.42
CA LEU A 117 12.58 17.48 -3.93
C LEU A 117 13.77 17.64 -4.88
N ASP A 118 14.90 17.03 -4.54
CA ASP A 118 16.04 16.84 -5.42
C ASP A 118 16.18 15.35 -5.74
N VAL A 119 15.78 14.98 -6.96
CA VAL A 119 15.67 13.58 -7.41
C VAL A 119 14.68 12.79 -6.56
N ASN A 120 15.11 12.20 -5.44
CA ASN A 120 14.29 11.45 -4.50
C ASN A 120 14.59 11.81 -3.03
N GLU A 121 15.36 12.86 -2.80
CA GLU A 121 15.72 13.33 -1.46
C GLU A 121 15.13 14.72 -1.24
N CYS A 122 14.59 14.93 -0.04
CA CYS A 122 14.03 16.22 0.36
C CYS A 122 15.12 17.09 1.01
N VAL A 123 15.46 18.19 0.35
CA VAL A 123 16.56 19.07 0.74
C VAL A 123 16.11 20.52 0.94
N ASN A 124 16.83 21.26 1.78
CA ASN A 124 16.73 22.71 1.85
C ASN A 124 18.06 23.26 2.41
N PRO A 125 18.78 24.13 1.66
CA PRO A 125 18.46 24.62 0.31
C PRO A 125 18.71 23.57 -0.79
N CYS A 126 18.27 23.86 -2.02
CA CYS A 126 18.70 23.11 -3.19
C CYS A 126 20.24 23.18 -3.34
N PRO A 127 20.89 22.09 -3.78
CA PRO A 127 22.34 22.03 -3.95
C PRO A 127 22.85 22.96 -5.07
N ASP A 128 24.16 23.19 -5.10
CA ASP A 128 24.79 23.98 -6.17
C ASP A 128 24.48 23.38 -7.55
N GLY A 129 24.21 24.26 -8.52
CA GLY A 129 23.74 23.89 -9.86
C GLY A 129 22.24 23.70 -9.98
N THR A 130 21.48 23.77 -8.88
CA THR A 130 20.01 23.78 -8.89
C THR A 130 19.43 24.95 -8.08
N PHE A 131 18.13 25.17 -8.22
CA PHE A 131 17.37 26.19 -7.49
C PHE A 131 15.89 25.78 -7.34
N ASP A 132 15.19 26.34 -6.37
CA ASP A 132 13.74 26.23 -6.23
C ASP A 132 13.08 27.58 -6.60
N ASP A 133 12.05 27.54 -7.43
CA ASP A 133 11.22 28.68 -7.84
C ASP A 133 9.90 28.79 -7.03
N GLY A 134 9.78 28.00 -5.97
CA GLY A 134 8.56 27.86 -5.16
C GLY A 134 7.70 26.67 -5.57
N ALA A 135 8.15 25.85 -6.52
CA ALA A 135 7.52 24.58 -6.87
C ALA A 135 7.82 23.45 -5.87
N ASN A 136 8.72 23.66 -4.89
CA ASN A 136 9.23 22.63 -3.97
C ASN A 136 9.93 21.48 -4.71
N VAL A 137 10.60 21.80 -5.82
CA VAL A 137 11.41 20.86 -6.61
C VAL A 137 12.67 21.59 -7.06
N CYS A 138 13.83 20.97 -6.87
CA CYS A 138 15.09 21.54 -7.32
C CYS A 138 15.22 21.41 -8.84
N GLN A 139 15.32 22.55 -9.52
CA GLN A 139 15.44 22.67 -10.97
C GLN A 139 16.87 23.03 -11.35
N SER A 140 17.37 22.52 -12.47
CA SER A 140 18.73 22.82 -12.93
C SER A 140 18.90 24.28 -13.36
N CYS A 141 20.03 24.88 -12.99
CA CYS A 141 20.48 26.14 -13.54
C CYS A 141 20.78 26.04 -15.05
N ASP A 142 20.84 27.18 -15.74
CA ASP A 142 21.37 27.24 -17.10
C ASP A 142 22.82 26.72 -17.12
N SER A 143 23.20 26.03 -18.19
CA SER A 143 24.53 25.45 -18.37
C SER A 143 25.69 26.45 -18.19
N ASN A 144 25.45 27.75 -18.36
CA ASN A 144 26.46 28.79 -18.17
C ASN A 144 26.65 29.18 -16.69
N CYS A 145 25.73 28.82 -15.79
CA CYS A 145 25.79 29.13 -14.36
C CYS A 145 26.39 27.94 -13.57
N ALA A 146 27.26 28.23 -12.59
CA ALA A 146 27.62 27.25 -11.56
C ALA A 146 26.62 27.28 -10.39
N THR A 147 26.08 28.44 -10.06
CA THR A 147 24.97 28.61 -9.09
C THR A 147 23.96 29.63 -9.61
N CYS A 148 22.68 29.48 -9.28
CA CYS A 148 21.60 30.37 -9.69
C CYS A 148 20.51 30.48 -8.60
N SER A 149 19.58 31.44 -8.72
CA SER A 149 18.50 31.61 -7.75
C SER A 149 17.22 32.17 -8.39
N GLY A 150 16.07 31.60 -8.03
CA GLY A 150 14.72 32.01 -8.47
C GLY A 150 14.39 31.73 -9.94
N ALA A 151 15.39 31.69 -10.83
CA ALA A 151 15.26 31.27 -12.21
C ALA A 151 16.59 30.69 -12.72
N SER A 152 16.53 29.79 -13.69
CA SER A 152 17.70 29.09 -14.23
C SER A 152 18.75 30.04 -14.83
N THR A 153 18.32 31.19 -15.35
CA THR A 153 19.18 32.21 -15.99
C THR A 153 19.69 33.28 -15.03
N THR A 154 19.23 33.31 -13.78
CA THR A 154 19.67 34.29 -12.77
C THR A 154 20.94 33.76 -12.10
N CYS A 155 22.06 33.77 -12.81
CA CYS A 155 23.32 33.25 -12.30
C CYS A 155 23.82 34.08 -11.10
N LEU A 156 24.23 33.38 -10.04
CA LEU A 156 25.00 33.94 -8.93
C LEU A 156 26.51 33.70 -9.13
N SER A 157 26.88 32.65 -9.89
CA SER A 157 28.25 32.38 -10.32
C SER A 157 28.28 31.70 -11.70
N CYS A 158 29.38 31.84 -12.43
CA CYS A 158 29.54 31.26 -13.76
C CYS A 158 30.20 29.87 -13.71
N SER A 159 29.79 29.01 -14.64
CA SER A 159 30.55 27.80 -14.99
C SER A 159 31.95 28.18 -15.50
N SER A 160 32.95 27.41 -15.09
CA SER A 160 34.37 27.60 -15.43
C SER A 160 34.77 26.91 -16.73
#